data_AF-A0A4Q9XY58-F1
#
_entry.id   AF-A0A4Q9XY58-F1
#
_cell.length_a   1.000
_cell.length_b   1.000
_cell.length_c   1.000
_cell.angle_alpha   90.00
_cell.angle_beta   90.00
_cell.angle_gamma   90.00
#
_symmetry.space_group_name_H-M   'P 1'
#
loop_
_entity.id
_entity.type
_entity.pdbx_description
1 polymer ?
#
loop_
_entity_poly.entity_id
_entity_poly.type
_entity_poly.pdbx_seq_one_letter_code
_entity_poly.pdbx_strand_id
1 'polypeptide(L)'
;MNDVEFTSKCKALVLDYANEHLDVTDGKQITVDDIFTVWQVKALQNSKALLSTTLSDGMYYELTYNGDKGEIYLDAYKKFENRCYKI
;
A
#
# COMPACT_ATOMS: atom_id res chain seq x y z
N MET A 1 -0.73 17.45 -1.24
CA MET A 1 -1.37 16.33 -1.96
C MET A 1 -2.80 16.18 -1.46
N ASN A 2 -3.77 16.08 -2.37
CA ASN A 2 -5.15 15.73 -2.00
C ASN A 2 -5.33 14.20 -1.89
N ASP A 3 -6.50 13.76 -1.45
CA ASP A 3 -6.72 12.35 -1.09
C ASP A 3 -6.72 11.43 -2.31
N VAL A 4 -7.21 11.93 -3.46
CA VAL A 4 -7.24 11.20 -4.73
C VAL A 4 -5.83 11.05 -5.29
N GLU A 5 -5.05 12.14 -5.29
CA GLU A 5 -3.64 12.14 -5.69
C GLU A 5 -2.81 11.17 -4.83
N PHE A 6 -3.02 11.22 -3.51
CA PHE A 6 -2.31 10.35 -2.57
C PHE A 6 -2.64 8.88 -2.79
N THR A 7 -3.94 8.55 -2.95
CA THR A 7 -4.37 7.17 -3.22
C THR A 7 -3.75 6.63 -4.50
N SER A 8 -3.81 7.40 -5.59
CA SER A 8 -3.24 7.01 -6.88
C SER A 8 -1.72 6.83 -6.81
N LYS A 9 -1.03 7.73 -6.08
CA LYS A 9 0.42 7.62 -5.88
C LYS A 9 0.79 6.39 -5.05
N CYS A 10 0.02 6.07 -4.01
CA CYS A 10 0.23 4.88 -3.20
C CYS A 10 0.07 3.60 -4.01
N LYS A 11 -1.00 3.49 -4.81
CA LYS A 11 -1.20 2.32 -5.67
C LYS A 11 -0.06 2.13 -6.67
N ALA A 12 0.43 3.20 -7.29
CA ALA A 12 1.57 3.13 -8.21
C ALA A 12 2.85 2.65 -7.50
N LEU A 13 3.16 3.18 -6.32
CA LEU A 13 4.34 2.76 -5.55
C LEU A 13 4.26 1.29 -5.09
N VAL A 14 3.07 0.83 -4.68
CA VAL A 14 2.85 -0.58 -4.33
C VAL A 14 2.96 -1.48 -5.56
N LEU A 15 2.46 -1.05 -6.71
CA LEU A 15 2.59 -1.78 -7.98
C LEU A 15 4.05 -2.00 -8.34
N ASP A 16 4.83 -0.92 -8.35
CA ASP A 16 6.25 -0.95 -8.68
C ASP A 16 6.99 -1.87 -7.70
N TYR A 17 6.76 -1.71 -6.40
CA TYR A 17 7.37 -2.55 -5.37
C TYR A 17 7.00 -4.03 -5.53
N ALA A 18 5.71 -4.35 -5.70
CA ALA A 18 5.27 -5.73 -5.84
C ALA A 18 5.85 -6.39 -7.09
N ASN A 19 5.82 -5.71 -8.25
CA ASN A 19 6.37 -6.25 -9.49
C ASN A 19 7.91 -6.36 -9.47
N GLU A 20 8.62 -5.53 -8.71
CA GLU A 20 10.07 -5.67 -8.50
C GLU A 20 10.42 -6.91 -7.65
N HIS A 21 9.55 -7.28 -6.70
CA HIS A 21 9.79 -8.36 -5.75
C HIS A 21 9.10 -9.68 -6.14
N LEU A 22 8.30 -9.69 -7.21
CA LEU A 22 7.72 -10.90 -7.78
C LEU A 22 8.79 -11.67 -8.56
N ASP A 23 8.93 -12.96 -8.26
CA ASP A 23 9.86 -13.83 -8.98
C ASP A 23 9.49 -13.87 -10.47
N VAL A 24 10.47 -13.59 -11.34
CA VAL A 24 10.29 -13.49 -12.79
C VAL A 24 9.72 -14.78 -13.39
N THR A 25 9.90 -15.91 -12.71
CA THR A 25 9.39 -17.23 -13.11
C THR A 25 7.90 -17.42 -12.88
N ASP A 26 7.26 -16.60 -12.04
CA ASP A 26 5.83 -16.73 -11.75
C ASP A 26 4.94 -16.20 -12.88
N GLY A 27 5.50 -15.46 -13.85
CA GLY A 27 4.79 -14.93 -15.02
C GLY A 27 3.62 -14.00 -14.67
N LYS A 28 3.44 -13.70 -13.38
CA LYS A 28 2.39 -12.84 -12.84
C LYS A 28 2.99 -11.47 -12.64
N GLN A 29 2.63 -10.54 -13.52
CA GLN A 29 2.67 -9.13 -13.20
C GLN A 29 1.28 -8.74 -12.71
N ILE A 30 1.23 -8.06 -11.58
CA ILE A 30 -0.01 -7.46 -11.12
C ILE A 30 -0.19 -6.09 -11.78
N THR A 31 -1.42 -5.58 -11.74
CA THR A 31 -1.80 -4.27 -12.26
C THR A 31 -2.31 -3.38 -11.12
N VAL A 32 -2.58 -2.10 -11.40
CA VAL A 32 -3.19 -1.19 -10.41
C VAL A 32 -4.55 -1.70 -9.91
N ASP A 33 -5.28 -2.46 -10.74
CA ASP A 33 -6.59 -3.02 -10.40
C ASP A 33 -6.50 -4.14 -9.37
N ASP A 34 -5.33 -4.76 -9.25
CA ASP A 34 -5.02 -5.77 -8.25
C ASP A 34 -4.67 -5.16 -6.88
N ILE A 35 -4.67 -3.82 -6.75
CA ILE A 35 -4.27 -3.10 -5.54
C ILE A 35 -5.48 -2.38 -4.94
N PHE A 36 -5.73 -2.65 -3.66
CA PHE A 36 -6.83 -2.02 -2.92
C PHE A 36 -6.36 -1.36 -1.63
N THR A 37 -7.04 -0.28 -1.28
CA THR A 37 -6.81 0.47 -0.03
C THR A 37 -7.62 -0.16 1.08
N VAL A 38 -6.94 -0.61 2.13
CA VAL A 38 -7.54 -1.19 3.34
C VAL A 38 -8.02 -0.07 4.26
N TRP A 39 -7.19 0.95 4.42
CA TRP A 39 -7.49 2.11 5.26
C TRP A 39 -6.68 3.32 4.81
N GLN A 40 -7.20 4.52 5.06
CA GLN A 40 -6.50 5.78 4.80
C GLN A 40 -6.92 6.84 5.80
N VAL A 41 -5.97 7.71 6.14
CA VAL A 41 -6.20 8.91 6.95
C VAL A 41 -5.39 10.09 6.42
N LYS A 42 -5.93 11.28 6.63
CA LYS A 42 -5.24 12.55 6.44
C LYS A 42 -5.24 13.36 7.72
N ALA A 43 -4.09 13.91 8.08
CA ALA A 43 -3.91 14.78 9.22
C ALA A 43 -3.06 15.99 8.79
N LEU A 44 -3.72 17.14 8.61
CA LEU A 44 -3.11 18.37 8.09
C LEU A 44 -2.42 18.11 6.73
N GLN A 45 -1.11 18.41 6.61
CA GLN A 45 -0.33 18.13 5.40
C GLN A 45 0.11 16.66 5.24
N ASN A 46 -0.11 15.80 6.24
CA ASN A 46 0.34 14.41 6.21
C ASN A 46 -0.78 13.45 5.84
N SER A 47 -0.43 12.37 5.15
CA SER A 47 -1.37 11.29 4.83
C SER A 47 -0.75 9.93 5.11
N LYS A 48 -1.56 8.97 5.52
CA LYS A 48 -1.14 7.57 5.68
C LYS A 48 -2.18 6.66 5.05
N ALA A 49 -1.73 5.65 4.31
CA ALA A 49 -2.59 4.63 3.74
C ALA A 49 -2.02 3.23 4.01
N LEU A 50 -2.91 2.30 4.27
CA LEU A 50 -2.63 0.86 4.29
C LEU A 50 -3.25 0.24 3.05
N LEU A 51 -2.43 -0.46 2.26
CA LEU A 51 -2.82 -1.10 1.02
C LEU A 51 -2.43 -2.57 1.04
N SER A 52 -3.07 -3.34 0.17
CA SER A 52 -2.77 -4.75 -0.08
C SER A 52 -3.03 -5.07 -1.54
N THR A 53 -2.62 -6.26 -1.96
CA THR A 53 -2.79 -6.78 -3.32
C THR A 53 -3.75 -7.96 -3.31
N THR A 54 -4.24 -8.35 -4.49
CA THR A 54 -5.00 -9.60 -4.68
C THR A 54 -4.12 -10.85 -4.62
N LEU A 55 -2.80 -10.71 -4.46
CA LEU A 55 -1.87 -11.82 -4.32
C LEU A 55 -2.11 -12.57 -3.00
N SER A 56 -1.98 -13.89 -3.07
CA SER A 56 -2.14 -14.78 -1.92
C SER A 56 -0.87 -14.85 -1.05
N ASP A 57 -0.09 -13.77 -0.97
CA ASP A 57 1.19 -13.68 -0.27
C ASP A 57 1.04 -13.16 1.18
N GLY A 58 -0.11 -12.56 1.49
CA GLY A 58 -0.43 -11.97 2.78
C GLY A 58 0.25 -10.62 3.03
N MET A 59 0.67 -9.91 1.98
CA MET A 59 1.42 -8.65 2.09
C MET A 59 0.52 -7.44 2.36
N TYR A 60 0.98 -6.59 3.26
CA TYR A 60 0.48 -5.25 3.49
C TYR A 60 1.58 -4.21 3.24
N TYR A 61 1.14 -3.07 2.73
CA TYR A 61 1.99 -1.93 2.42
C TYR A 61 1.44 -0.71 3.13
N GLU A 62 2.22 -0.16 4.05
CA GLU A 62 1.93 1.12 4.68
C GLU A 62 2.70 2.21 3.95
N LEU A 63 1.98 3.24 3.50
CA LEU A 63 2.59 4.42 2.91
C LEU A 63 2.30 5.63 3.77
N THR A 64 3.36 6.37 4.12
CA THR A 64 3.29 7.60 4.90
C THR A 64 3.83 8.76 4.09
N TYR A 65 2.95 9.70 3.72
CA TYR A 65 3.33 10.96 3.12
C TYR A 65 3.61 12.01 4.20
N ASN A 66 4.86 12.49 4.21
CA ASN A 66 5.27 13.64 5.00
C ASN A 66 5.10 14.92 4.16
N GLY A 67 4.09 15.71 4.48
CA GLY A 67 3.75 16.93 3.74
C GLY A 67 4.74 18.07 3.93
N ASP A 68 5.48 18.11 5.04
CA ASP A 68 6.50 19.13 5.30
C ASP A 68 7.71 18.97 4.39
N LYS A 69 8.08 17.70 4.15
CA LYS A 69 9.27 17.34 3.36
C LYS A 69 8.93 16.93 1.92
N GLY A 70 7.66 16.65 1.62
CA GLY A 70 7.22 16.22 0.31
C GLY A 70 7.66 14.80 -0.07
N GLU A 71 7.84 13.91 0.91
CA GLU A 71 8.38 12.56 0.73
C GLU A 71 7.36 11.49 1.15
N ILE A 72 7.46 10.30 0.54
CA ILE A 72 6.64 9.13 0.89
C ILE A 72 7.57 8.01 1.36
N TYR A 73 7.25 7.46 2.52
CA TYR A 73 7.85 6.24 3.04
C TYR A 73 6.94 5.05 2.70
N LEU A 74 7.52 3.91 2.37
CA LEU A 74 6.82 2.66 2.12
C LEU A 74 7.39 1.59 3.05
N ASP A 75 6.55 1.04 3.90
CA ASP A 75 6.83 -0.12 4.74
C ASP A 75 6.06 -1.33 4.20
N ALA A 76 6.76 -2.43 3.94
CA ALA A 76 6.18 -3.68 3.46
C ALA A 76 6.30 -4.76 4.53
N TYR A 77 5.18 -5.39 4.88
CA TYR A 77 5.15 -6.43 5.91
C TYR A 77 4.10 -7.51 5.63
N LYS A 78 4.33 -8.70 6.17
CA LYS A 78 3.42 -9.83 6.03
C LYS A 78 2.43 -9.88 7.19
N LYS A 79 1.13 -9.90 6.87
CA LYS A 79 0.07 -10.06 7.85
C LYS A 79 0.15 -11.46 8.46
N PHE A 80 0.40 -11.55 9.77
CA PHE A 80 0.53 -12.83 10.47
C PHE A 80 -0.81 -13.43 10.88
N GLU A 81 -1.69 -12.64 11.50
CA GLU A 81 -3.01 -13.10 11.94
C GLU A 81 -4.06 -11.97 11.92
N ASN A 82 -5.33 -12.35 11.94
CA ASN A 82 -6.44 -11.43 12.17
C ASN A 82 -7.35 -12.00 13.27
N ARG A 83 -7.48 -11.28 14.37
CA ARG A 83 -8.35 -11.67 15.49
C ARG A 83 -9.47 -10.65 15.66
N CYS A 84 -10.69 -11.15 15.80
CA CYS A 84 -11.86 -10.33 16.08
C CYS A 84 -12.19 -10.41 17.57
N TYR A 85 -12.28 -9.26 18.24
CA TYR A 85 -12.70 -9.13 19.63
C TYR A 85 -14.03 -8.36 19.67
N LYS A 86 -14.96 -8.82 20.50
CA LYS A 86 -16.20 -8.08 20.79
C LYS A 86 -15.94 -7.13 21.95
N ILE A 87 -16.39 -5.89 21.83
CA ILE A 87 -16.34 -4.84 22.86
C ILE A 87 -17.78 -4.49 23.23
#